data_AF-A0A353WU24-F1
#
_entry.id   AF-A0A353WU24-F1
#
_cell.length_a   1.000
_cell.length_b   1.000
_cell.length_c   1.000
_cell.angle_alpha   90.00
_cell.angle_beta   90.00
_cell.angle_gamma   90.00
#
_symmetry.space_group_name_H-M   'P 1'
#
loop_
_entity.id
_entity.type
_entity.pdbx_description
1 polymer ?
#
loop_
_entity_poly.entity_id
_entity_poly.type
_entity_poly.pdbx_seq_one_letter_code
_entity_poly.pdbx_strand_id
1 'polypeptide(L)'
;MNNYTQIETNIWKISMNSYEKEIDECIDRFLENESYVDIRKNLQSKGLDEEAVSYIMRKLDEFVLEYDQNMEGIKNARMSMIMGAVVMIFGFGGFWYGINHQILYSWEYLLFLSPAFLGAYVIYRQYRKIKRLKEIAYRDEDIRFQSRINKGAK
;
A
#
# COMPACT_ATOMS: atom_id res chain seq x y z
N MET A 1 22.03 -27.44 29.02
CA MET A 1 21.16 -26.42 28.39
C MET A 1 21.04 -26.77 26.91
N ASN A 2 19.82 -26.70 26.37
CA ASN A 2 19.23 -27.74 25.52
C ASN A 2 19.56 -27.63 24.01
N ASN A 3 20.23 -28.65 23.46
CA ASN A 3 20.35 -28.85 22.00
C ASN A 3 18.99 -29.11 21.33
N TYR A 4 18.00 -29.62 22.07
CA TYR A 4 16.65 -29.92 21.55
C TYR A 4 15.88 -28.66 21.11
N THR A 5 15.98 -27.55 21.87
CA THR A 5 15.28 -26.31 21.53
C THR A 5 15.82 -25.61 20.27
N GLN A 6 17.12 -25.78 19.95
CA GLN A 6 17.70 -25.24 18.71
C GLN A 6 17.36 -26.09 17.47
N ILE A 7 17.17 -27.40 17.64
CA ILE A 7 16.74 -28.29 16.55
C ILE A 7 15.29 -28.02 16.19
N GLU A 8 14.39 -27.87 17.18
CA GLU A 8 12.98 -27.52 16.94
C GLU A 8 12.83 -26.16 16.26
N THR A 9 13.56 -25.12 16.70
CA THR A 9 13.49 -23.81 16.02
C THR A 9 14.05 -23.83 14.60
N ASN A 10 15.04 -24.69 14.31
CA ASN A 10 15.55 -24.86 12.95
C ASN A 10 14.58 -25.68 12.06
N ILE A 11 13.88 -26.67 12.60
CA ILE A 11 12.86 -27.43 11.84
C ILE A 11 11.66 -26.53 11.51
N TRP A 12 11.21 -25.68 12.44
CA TRP A 12 10.18 -24.69 12.18
C TRP A 12 10.61 -23.63 11.15
N LYS A 13 11.87 -23.20 11.14
CA LYS A 13 12.40 -22.29 10.11
C LYS A 13 12.52 -22.95 8.73
N ILE A 14 12.89 -24.23 8.68
CA ILE A 14 13.00 -24.98 7.42
C ILE A 14 11.61 -25.31 6.87
N SER A 15 10.62 -25.62 7.72
CA SER A 15 9.22 -25.80 7.29
C SER A 15 8.55 -24.46 6.93
N MET A 16 8.91 -23.35 7.59
CA MET A 16 8.42 -22.00 7.23
C MET A 16 8.88 -21.54 5.85
N ASN A 17 10.09 -21.91 5.41
CA ASN A 17 10.54 -21.68 4.03
C ASN A 17 9.87 -22.63 3.02
N SER A 18 9.25 -23.73 3.47
CA SER A 18 8.63 -24.72 2.59
C SER A 18 7.31 -24.24 1.99
N TYR A 19 6.64 -23.25 2.61
CA TYR A 19 5.32 -22.78 2.19
C TYR A 19 5.34 -21.40 1.52
N GLU A 20 6.52 -20.79 1.33
CA GLU A 20 6.62 -19.46 0.69
C GLU A 20 6.00 -19.46 -0.70
N LYS A 21 6.16 -20.56 -1.45
CA LYS A 21 5.63 -20.66 -2.82
C LYS A 21 4.08 -20.73 -2.81
N GLU A 22 3.51 -21.46 -1.87
CA GLU A 22 2.08 -21.61 -1.69
C GLU A 22 1.44 -20.32 -1.19
N ILE A 23 2.12 -19.59 -0.31
CA ILE A 23 1.72 -18.24 0.14
C ILE A 23 1.71 -17.28 -1.06
N ASP A 24 2.79 -17.24 -1.85
CA ASP A 24 2.86 -16.40 -3.06
C ASP A 24 1.72 -16.73 -4.04
N GLU A 25 1.44 -18.01 -4.26
CA GLU A 25 0.37 -18.45 -5.17
C GLU A 25 -1.02 -18.09 -4.64
N CYS A 26 -1.25 -18.16 -3.32
CA CYS A 26 -2.49 -17.70 -2.70
C CYS A 26 -2.69 -16.19 -2.81
N ILE A 27 -1.61 -15.42 -2.66
CA ILE A 27 -1.67 -13.96 -2.81
C ILE A 27 -1.98 -13.58 -4.26
N ASP A 28 -1.34 -14.22 -5.24
CA ASP A 28 -1.62 -13.98 -6.67
C ASP A 28 -3.09 -14.25 -7.00
N ARG A 29 -3.65 -15.38 -6.54
CA ARG A 29 -5.06 -15.74 -6.72
C ARG A 29 -6.01 -14.72 -6.07
N PHE A 30 -5.67 -14.24 -4.88
CA PHE A 30 -6.44 -13.19 -4.22
C PHE A 30 -6.43 -11.89 -5.04
N LEU A 31 -5.29 -11.49 -5.59
CA LEU A 31 -5.17 -10.32 -6.47
C LEU A 31 -5.94 -10.49 -7.80
N GLU A 32 -6.11 -11.73 -8.27
CA GLU A 32 -6.96 -12.08 -9.41
C GLU A 32 -8.47 -12.12 -9.10
N ASN A 33 -8.87 -11.79 -7.85
CA ASN A 33 -10.24 -11.82 -7.33
C ASN A 33 -10.84 -13.21 -7.06
N GLU A 34 -10.02 -14.25 -6.80
CA GLU A 34 -10.55 -15.51 -6.26
C GLU A 34 -11.08 -15.33 -4.82
N SER A 35 -12.13 -16.08 -4.47
CA SER A 35 -12.69 -16.04 -3.12
C SER A 35 -11.79 -16.76 -2.12
N TYR A 36 -11.75 -16.27 -0.87
CA TYR A 36 -11.03 -16.91 0.24
C TYR A 36 -11.40 -18.39 0.45
N VAL A 37 -12.66 -18.72 0.18
CA VAL A 37 -13.19 -20.09 0.31
C VAL A 37 -12.56 -20.99 -0.74
N ASP A 38 -12.39 -20.50 -1.97
CA ASP A 38 -11.83 -21.26 -3.08
C ASP A 38 -10.32 -21.42 -2.92
N ILE A 39 -9.62 -20.38 -2.43
CA ILE A 39 -8.19 -20.45 -2.07
C ILE A 39 -7.96 -21.52 -1.00
N ARG A 40 -8.77 -21.52 0.07
CA ARG A 40 -8.66 -22.53 1.14
C ARG A 40 -8.92 -23.95 0.63
N LYS A 41 -9.96 -24.14 -0.20
CA LYS A 41 -10.24 -25.44 -0.83
C LYS A 41 -9.09 -25.90 -1.72
N ASN A 42 -8.46 -24.98 -2.45
CA ASN A 42 -7.31 -25.30 -3.29
C ASN A 42 -6.13 -25.82 -2.43
N LEU A 43 -5.82 -25.13 -1.33
CA LEU A 43 -4.77 -25.56 -0.40
C LEU A 43 -5.06 -26.93 0.21
N GLN A 44 -6.30 -27.20 0.60
CA GLN A 44 -6.71 -28.51 1.10
C GLN A 44 -6.62 -29.59 0.00
N SER A 45 -6.96 -29.27 -1.24
CA SER A 45 -6.87 -30.21 -2.37
C SER A 45 -5.43 -30.57 -2.74
N LYS A 46 -4.46 -29.72 -2.39
CA LYS A 46 -3.02 -29.99 -2.54
C LYS A 46 -2.47 -30.97 -1.49
N GLY A 47 -3.32 -31.46 -0.58
CA GLY A 47 -2.93 -32.42 0.45
C GLY A 47 -2.16 -31.79 1.62
N LEU A 48 -2.27 -30.47 1.80
CA LEU A 48 -1.72 -29.78 2.96
C LEU A 48 -2.51 -30.14 4.22
N ASP A 49 -1.80 -30.24 5.34
CA ASP A 49 -2.42 -30.43 6.64
C ASP A 49 -3.18 -29.16 7.07
N GLU A 50 -4.11 -29.33 8.00
CA GLU A 50 -4.96 -28.23 8.44
C GLU A 50 -4.16 -27.11 9.13
N GLU A 51 -3.03 -27.47 9.76
CA GLU A 51 -2.10 -26.51 10.37
C GLU A 51 -1.36 -25.65 9.33
N ALA A 52 -0.81 -26.23 8.26
CA ALA A 52 -0.18 -25.44 7.20
C ALA A 52 -1.21 -24.60 6.43
N VAL A 53 -2.41 -25.14 6.17
CA VAL A 53 -3.50 -24.36 5.56
C VAL A 53 -3.84 -23.15 6.43
N SER A 54 -4.00 -23.35 7.75
CA SER A 54 -4.28 -22.24 8.68
C SER A 54 -3.15 -21.21 8.70
N TYR A 55 -1.90 -21.67 8.68
CA TYR A 55 -0.73 -20.80 8.64
C TYR A 55 -0.67 -19.95 7.36
N ILE A 56 -0.89 -20.55 6.19
CA ILE A 56 -0.89 -19.86 4.89
C ILE A 56 -2.04 -18.85 4.83
N MET A 57 -3.24 -19.22 5.26
CA MET A 57 -4.40 -18.32 5.28
C MET A 57 -4.18 -17.14 6.23
N ARG A 58 -3.50 -17.34 7.38
CA ARG A 58 -3.13 -16.24 8.27
C ARG A 58 -2.14 -15.27 7.61
N LYS A 59 -1.19 -15.78 6.82
CA LYS A 59 -0.25 -14.94 6.06
C LYS A 59 -0.95 -14.16 4.94
N LEU A 60 -1.95 -14.78 4.31
CA LEU A 60 -2.82 -14.09 3.36
C LEU A 60 -3.60 -12.97 4.06
N ASP A 61 -4.20 -13.21 5.22
CA ASP A 61 -4.90 -12.17 6.01
C ASP A 61 -3.99 -11.00 6.39
N GLU A 62 -2.76 -11.29 6.84
CA GLU A 62 -1.74 -10.26 7.13
C GLU A 62 -1.48 -9.40 5.87
N PHE A 63 -1.31 -10.03 4.70
CA PHE A 63 -1.11 -9.33 3.44
C PHE A 63 -2.34 -8.49 3.04
N VAL A 64 -3.55 -9.03 3.17
CA VAL A 64 -4.79 -8.32 2.81
C VAL A 64 -4.99 -7.11 3.71
N LEU A 65 -4.77 -7.25 5.02
CA LEU A 65 -4.86 -6.13 5.96
C LEU A 65 -3.84 -5.03 5.64
N GLU A 66 -2.60 -5.41 5.34
CA GLU A 66 -1.56 -4.45 4.96
C GLU A 66 -1.88 -3.77 3.61
N TYR A 67 -2.38 -4.53 2.64
CA TYR A 67 -2.81 -4.02 1.35
C TYR A 67 -3.98 -3.04 1.47
N ASP A 68 -5.01 -3.38 2.25
CA ASP A 68 -6.16 -2.52 2.50
C ASP A 68 -5.77 -1.23 3.24
N GLN A 69 -4.94 -1.32 4.28
CA GLN A 69 -4.43 -0.14 4.99
C GLN A 69 -3.61 0.78 4.07
N ASN A 70 -2.80 0.20 3.19
CA ASN A 70 -2.01 0.96 2.22
C ASN A 70 -2.91 1.59 1.13
N MET A 71 -3.90 0.86 0.63
CA MET A 71 -4.88 1.34 -0.35
C MET A 71 -5.76 2.45 0.24
N GLU A 72 -6.22 2.31 1.47
CA GLU A 72 -6.97 3.34 2.19
C GLU A 72 -6.10 4.57 2.44
N GLY A 73 -4.83 4.37 2.80
CA GLY A 73 -3.82 5.43 2.91
C GLY A 73 -3.64 6.21 1.61
N ILE A 74 -3.63 5.53 0.46
CA ILE A 74 -3.56 6.15 -0.88
C ILE A 74 -4.86 6.90 -1.20
N LYS A 75 -6.04 6.31 -0.94
CA LYS A 75 -7.35 6.96 -1.15
C LYS A 75 -7.48 8.24 -0.32
N ASN A 76 -7.14 8.18 0.96
CA ASN A 76 -7.18 9.33 1.87
C ASN A 76 -6.17 10.41 1.46
N ALA A 77 -4.97 10.03 1.04
CA ALA A 77 -3.99 10.97 0.50
C ALA A 77 -4.47 11.63 -0.80
N ARG A 78 -5.14 10.88 -1.69
CA ARG A 78 -5.72 11.41 -2.93
C ARG A 78 -6.87 12.38 -2.65
N MET A 79 -7.75 12.05 -1.71
CA MET A 79 -8.83 12.95 -1.28
C MET A 79 -8.28 14.24 -0.68
N SER A 80 -7.20 14.14 0.11
CA SER A 80 -6.49 15.31 0.65
C SER A 80 -5.84 16.17 -0.45
N MET A 81 -5.32 15.57 -1.53
CA MET A 81 -4.82 16.32 -2.69
C MET A 81 -5.95 17.09 -3.39
N ILE A 82 -7.12 16.47 -3.55
CA ILE A 82 -8.31 17.13 -4.13
C ILE A 82 -8.72 18.32 -3.26
N MET A 83 -8.81 18.14 -1.94
CA MET A 83 -9.09 19.25 -1.02
C MET A 83 -8.04 20.35 -1.12
N GLY A 84 -6.75 20.00 -1.21
CA GLY A 84 -5.68 20.97 -1.44
C GLY A 84 -5.84 21.75 -2.75
N ALA A 85 -6.28 21.08 -3.82
CA ALA A 85 -6.55 21.74 -5.11
C ALA A 85 -7.76 22.68 -5.05
N VAL A 86 -8.82 22.29 -4.33
CA VAL A 86 -9.98 23.15 -4.08
C VAL A 86 -9.56 24.41 -3.33
N VAL A 87 -8.81 24.27 -2.24
CA VAL A 87 -8.27 25.41 -1.48
C VAL A 87 -7.40 26.31 -2.35
N MET A 88 -6.61 25.73 -3.26
CA MET A 88 -5.79 26.48 -4.20
C MET A 88 -6.63 27.30 -5.19
N ILE A 89 -7.70 26.71 -5.75
CA ILE A 89 -8.63 27.39 -6.65
C ILE A 89 -9.31 28.57 -5.94
N PHE A 90 -9.76 28.39 -4.69
CA PHE A 90 -10.34 29.49 -3.91
C PHE A 90 -9.32 30.59 -3.60
N GLY A 91 -8.06 30.24 -3.30
CA GLY A 91 -6.99 31.21 -3.10
C GLY A 91 -6.73 32.06 -4.35
N PHE A 92 -6.56 31.44 -5.51
CA PHE A 92 -6.37 32.16 -6.77
C PHE A 92 -7.62 32.92 -7.21
N GLY A 93 -8.82 32.37 -6.99
CA GLY A 93 -10.09 33.03 -7.27
C GLY A 93 -10.29 34.30 -6.43
N GLY A 94 -9.98 34.24 -5.13
CA GLY A 94 -10.01 35.40 -4.24
C GLY A 94 -8.99 36.47 -4.64
N PHE A 95 -7.79 36.06 -5.03
CA PHE A 95 -6.78 36.97 -5.57
C PHE A 95 -7.25 37.64 -6.87
N TRP A 96 -7.77 36.88 -7.83
CA TRP A 96 -8.29 37.42 -9.10
C TRP A 96 -9.46 38.40 -8.88
N TYR A 97 -10.39 38.06 -7.98
CA TYR A 97 -11.50 38.93 -7.61
C TYR A 97 -11.02 40.26 -7.03
N GLY A 98 -10.01 40.21 -6.13
CA GLY A 98 -9.41 41.40 -5.55
C GLY A 98 -8.73 42.31 -6.57
N ILE A 99 -8.01 41.74 -7.57
CA ILE A 99 -7.40 42.52 -8.65
C ILE A 99 -8.48 43.33 -9.38
N ASN A 100 -9.56 42.65 -9.79
CA ASN A 100 -10.62 43.25 -10.59
C ASN A 100 -11.40 44.34 -9.86
N HIS A 101 -11.52 44.25 -8.53
CA HIS A 101 -12.22 45.25 -7.73
C HIS A 101 -11.30 46.34 -7.19
N GLN A 102 -10.04 46.41 -7.66
CA GLN A 102 -9.06 47.41 -7.23
C GLN A 102 -8.80 47.41 -5.72
N ILE A 103 -9.06 46.27 -5.08
CA ILE A 103 -8.91 46.13 -3.64
C ILE A 103 -7.41 45.95 -3.32
N LEU A 104 -6.59 45.38 -4.22
CA LEU A 104 -5.24 44.87 -3.90
C LEU A 104 -4.04 45.85 -3.88
N TYR A 105 -4.17 47.10 -3.41
CA TYR A 105 -3.03 48.05 -3.46
C TYR A 105 -2.10 48.06 -2.23
N SER A 106 -2.37 47.23 -1.21
CA SER A 106 -1.53 47.11 0.00
C SER A 106 -0.75 45.77 0.10
N TRP A 107 0.27 45.73 0.94
CA TRP A 107 1.05 44.53 1.21
C TRP A 107 0.23 43.40 1.88
N GLU A 108 -0.88 43.74 2.55
CA GLU A 108 -1.79 42.79 3.18
C GLU A 108 -2.37 41.79 2.17
N TYR A 109 -2.36 42.12 0.88
CA TYR A 109 -2.88 41.27 -0.17
C TYR A 109 -2.01 40.08 -0.56
N LEU A 110 -0.74 40.07 -0.15
CA LEU A 110 0.09 38.86 -0.21
C LEU A 110 -0.51 37.74 0.66
N LEU A 111 -1.29 38.08 1.70
CA LEU A 111 -1.99 37.08 2.52
C LEU A 111 -3.12 36.38 1.76
N PHE A 112 -3.70 36.98 0.72
CA PHE A 112 -4.70 36.32 -0.12
C PHE A 112 -4.11 35.22 -1.01
N LEU A 113 -2.80 35.21 -1.22
CA LEU A 113 -2.10 34.09 -1.86
C LEU A 113 -1.80 32.95 -0.88
N SER A 114 -1.90 33.17 0.44
CA SER A 114 -1.59 32.15 1.45
C SER A 114 -2.43 30.86 1.30
N PRO A 115 -3.74 30.89 0.94
CA PRO A 115 -4.49 29.66 0.69
C PRO A 115 -4.00 28.93 -0.55
N ALA A 116 -3.56 29.65 -1.59
CA ALA A 116 -2.98 29.05 -2.79
C ALA A 116 -1.68 28.29 -2.47
N PHE A 117 -0.79 28.90 -1.69
CA PHE A 117 0.45 28.25 -1.23
C PHE A 117 0.17 27.08 -0.28
N LEU A 118 -0.79 27.21 0.63
CA LEU A 118 -1.19 26.12 1.53
C LEU A 118 -1.74 24.92 0.74
N GLY A 119 -2.61 25.17 -0.24
CA GLY A 119 -3.15 24.14 -1.14
C GLY A 119 -2.04 23.43 -1.91
N ALA A 120 -1.12 24.19 -2.52
CA ALA A 120 0.04 23.63 -3.22
C ALA A 120 0.94 22.78 -2.30
N TYR A 121 1.17 23.24 -1.07
CA TYR A 121 1.96 22.51 -0.08
C TYR A 121 1.29 21.18 0.33
N VAL A 122 -0.03 21.20 0.57
CA VAL A 122 -0.80 19.98 0.88
C VAL A 122 -0.72 18.98 -0.28
N ILE A 123 -0.91 19.44 -1.52
CA ILE A 123 -0.78 18.60 -2.72
C ILE A 123 0.62 17.99 -2.80
N TYR A 124 1.67 18.81 -2.61
CA TYR A 124 3.06 18.36 -2.67
C TYR A 124 3.39 17.29 -1.61
N ARG A 125 2.96 17.52 -0.37
CA ARG A 125 3.18 16.59 0.74
C ARG A 125 2.49 15.26 0.49
N GLN A 126 1.24 15.30 0.03
CA GLN A 126 0.47 14.08 -0.24
C GLN A 126 0.94 13.35 -1.49
N TYR A 127 1.40 14.06 -2.51
CA TYR A 127 2.06 13.47 -3.68
C TYR A 127 3.29 12.65 -3.28
N ARG A 128 4.17 13.19 -2.42
CA ARG A 128 5.31 12.45 -1.88
C ARG A 128 4.90 11.23 -1.05
N LYS A 129 3.77 11.31 -0.34
CA LYS A 129 3.24 10.19 0.46
C LYS A 129 2.75 9.07 -0.46
N ILE A 130 1.94 9.40 -1.49
CA ILE A 130 1.46 8.43 -2.49
C ILE A 130 2.63 7.81 -3.24
N LYS A 131 3.64 8.60 -3.64
CA LYS A 131 4.82 8.08 -4.34
C LYS A 131 5.53 7.01 -3.51
N ARG A 132 5.76 7.26 -2.20
CA ARG A 132 6.37 6.29 -1.29
C ARG A 132 5.51 5.04 -1.09
N LEU A 133 4.20 5.20 -0.88
CA LEU A 133 3.28 4.07 -0.72
C LEU A 133 3.22 3.20 -1.98
N LYS A 134 3.24 3.84 -3.16
CA LYS A 134 3.35 3.12 -4.44
C LYS A 134 4.70 2.42 -4.59
N GLU A 135 5.81 3.08 -4.28
CA GLU A 135 7.14 2.47 -4.34
C GLU A 135 7.25 1.22 -3.45
N ILE A 136 6.61 1.21 -2.27
CA ILE A 136 6.54 0.02 -1.40
C ILE A 136 5.70 -1.08 -2.06
N ALA A 137 4.49 -0.74 -2.52
CA ALA A 137 3.61 -1.71 -3.18
C ALA A 137 4.25 -2.34 -4.45
N TYR A 138 4.90 -1.53 -5.29
CA TYR A 138 5.56 -1.99 -6.52
C TYR A 138 6.87 -2.73 -6.25
N ARG A 139 7.61 -2.38 -5.20
CA ARG A 139 8.84 -3.11 -4.83
C ARG A 139 8.50 -4.55 -4.41
N ASP A 140 7.37 -4.76 -3.75
CA ASP A 140 6.91 -6.11 -3.39
C ASP A 140 6.42 -6.91 -4.61
N GLU A 141 5.90 -6.25 -5.65
CA GLU A 141 5.59 -6.90 -6.94
C GLU A 141 6.85 -7.29 -7.71
N ASP A 142 7.85 -6.39 -7.80
CA ASP A 142 9.10 -6.66 -8.53
C ASP A 142 9.95 -7.75 -7.85
N ILE A 143 9.99 -7.79 -6.51
CA ILE A 143 10.66 -8.87 -5.76
C ILE A 143 9.96 -10.21 -6.03
N ARG A 144 8.63 -10.23 -6.07
CA ARG A 144 7.85 -11.43 -6.42
C ARG A 144 7.99 -11.81 -7.89
N PHE A 145 8.23 -10.87 -8.80
CA PHE A 145 8.46 -11.16 -10.22
C PHE A 145 9.87 -11.72 -10.45
N GLN A 146 10.89 -11.13 -9.82
CA GLN A 146 12.27 -11.62 -9.84
C GLN A 146 12.41 -13.03 -9.23
N SER A 147 11.66 -13.34 -8.16
CA SER A 147 11.65 -14.68 -7.57
C SER A 147 11.03 -15.73 -8.51
N ARG A 148 10.00 -15.37 -9.30
CA ARG A 148 9.41 -16.23 -10.35
C ARG A 148 10.41 -16.57 -11.45
N ILE A 149 11.17 -15.58 -11.93
CA ILE A 149 12.17 -15.79 -13.00
C ILE A 149 13.27 -16.74 -12.54
N ASN A 150 13.77 -16.58 -11.30
CA ASN A 150 14.82 -17.45 -10.76
C ASN A 150 14.33 -18.86 -10.40
N LYS A 151 13.04 -19.05 -10.08
CA LYS A 151 12.46 -20.38 -9.81
C LYS A 151 12.13 -21.17 -11.10
N GLY A 152 11.95 -20.51 -12.24
CA GLY A 152 11.72 -21.16 -13.54
C GLY A 152 12.97 -21.56 -14.32
N ALA A 153 14.17 -21.20 -13.84
CA ALA A 153 15.45 -21.43 -14.51
C ALA A 153 16.25 -22.64 -13.97
N LYS A 154 15.62 -23.53 -13.19
CA LYS A 154 16.22 -24.78 -12.69
C LYS A 154 15.47 -26.01 -13.19
#